data_AF-A0A8T0P4I7-F1
#
_entry.id   AF-A0A8T0P4I7-F1
#
_cell.length_a   1.000
_cell.length_b   1.000
_cell.length_c   1.000
_cell.angle_alpha   90.00
_cell.angle_beta   90.00
_cell.angle_gamma   90.00
#
_symmetry.space_group_name_H-M   'P 1'
#
loop_
_entity.id
_entity.type
_entity.pdbx_description
1 polymer ?
#
loop_
_entity_poly.entity_id
_entity_poly.type
_entity_poly.pdbx_seq_one_letter_code
_entity_poly.pdbx_strand_id
1 'polypeptide(L)'
;MLAGKMAFLFLLVCAIISLDPVAADGSCTKEQKENFVLQCTNFIKKNGPFESPPYFDKCCVTVRAVNRDMGCIYGLLSCEQKEYDKDKILILSILCS
;
A
#
# COMPACT_ATOMS: atom_id res chain seq x y z
N MET A 1 1.72 -40.92 -10.55
CA MET A 1 0.66 -40.12 -9.90
C MET A 1 1.27 -39.25 -8.80
N LEU A 2 1.89 -38.11 -9.13
CA LEU A 2 2.60 -37.28 -8.14
C LEU A 2 2.55 -35.77 -8.45
N ALA A 3 1.60 -35.34 -9.29
CA ALA A 3 1.41 -33.91 -9.60
C ALA A 3 0.27 -33.25 -8.80
N GLY A 4 -0.56 -34.04 -8.10
CA GLY A 4 -1.80 -33.54 -7.47
C GLY A 4 -1.65 -32.96 -6.05
N LYS A 5 -0.51 -33.13 -5.38
CA LYS A 5 -0.34 -32.73 -3.96
C LYS A 5 0.34 -31.39 -3.74
N MET A 6 1.08 -30.86 -4.73
CA MET A 6 1.79 -29.59 -4.58
C MET A 6 0.92 -28.37 -4.95
N ALA A 7 -0.10 -28.55 -5.78
CA ALA A 7 -1.03 -27.48 -6.13
C ALA A 7 -1.95 -27.08 -4.97
N PHE A 8 -2.30 -28.05 -4.10
CA PHE A 8 -3.18 -27.79 -2.95
C PHE A 8 -2.51 -26.95 -1.85
N LEU A 9 -1.18 -27.04 -1.68
CA LEU A 9 -0.46 -26.23 -0.71
C LEU A 9 -0.35 -24.76 -1.15
N PHE A 10 -0.24 -24.49 -2.45
CA PHE A 10 -0.25 -23.10 -2.97
C PHE A 10 -1.64 -22.47 -2.92
N LEU A 11 -2.71 -23.25 -3.12
CA LEU A 11 -4.09 -22.74 -3.03
C LEU A 11 -4.52 -22.41 -1.59
N LEU A 12 -3.97 -23.10 -0.59
CA LEU A 12 -4.33 -22.83 0.81
C LEU A 12 -3.71 -21.52 1.34
N VAL A 13 -2.59 -21.08 0.80
CA VAL A 13 -1.91 -19.83 1.23
C VAL A 13 -2.67 -18.58 0.78
N CYS A 14 -3.55 -18.70 -0.23
CA CYS A 14 -4.31 -17.58 -0.79
C CYS A 14 -5.83 -17.66 -0.50
N ALA A 15 -6.32 -18.64 0.27
CA ALA A 15 -7.75 -18.75 0.57
C ALA A 15 -8.26 -17.70 1.60
N ILE A 16 -7.40 -16.77 2.03
CA ILE A 16 -7.80 -15.52 2.69
C ILE A 16 -7.85 -14.41 1.62
N ILE A 17 -8.41 -14.70 0.44
CA ILE A 17 -8.88 -13.64 -0.45
C ILE A 17 -10.10 -13.05 0.24
N SER A 18 -9.84 -12.01 1.04
CA SER A 18 -10.58 -10.78 0.94
C SER A 18 -12.10 -10.94 0.87
N LEU A 19 -12.72 -11.25 2.01
CA LEU A 19 -14.02 -10.63 2.28
C LEU A 19 -13.73 -9.14 2.34
N ASP A 20 -13.92 -8.40 1.24
CA ASP A 20 -13.83 -6.94 1.24
C ASP A 20 -14.93 -6.42 2.17
N PRO A 21 -14.60 -5.93 3.39
CA PRO A 21 -15.53 -5.07 4.07
C PRO A 21 -15.49 -3.79 3.25
N VAL A 22 -16.61 -3.39 2.65
CA VAL A 22 -16.82 -1.97 2.37
C VAL A 22 -16.63 -1.28 3.72
N ALA A 23 -15.45 -0.70 3.91
CA ALA A 23 -14.93 -0.23 5.18
C ALA A 23 -15.81 0.90 5.69
N ALA A 24 -16.83 0.54 6.47
CA ALA A 24 -17.65 1.45 7.25
C ALA A 24 -16.88 2.01 8.47
N ASP A 25 -15.57 1.75 8.58
CA ASP A 25 -14.79 1.85 9.81
C ASP A 25 -13.45 2.61 9.65
N GLY A 26 -13.39 3.70 8.88
CA GLY A 26 -12.20 4.54 8.94
C GLY A 26 -10.91 3.94 8.34
N SER A 27 -10.96 2.71 7.81
CA SER A 27 -9.82 2.05 7.16
C SER A 27 -9.64 2.47 5.70
N CYS A 28 -8.41 2.38 5.18
CA CYS A 28 -8.10 2.61 3.77
C CYS A 28 -8.73 1.50 2.91
N THR A 29 -9.04 1.77 1.64
CA THR A 29 -9.47 0.75 0.67
C THR A 29 -8.28 0.20 -0.12
N LYS A 30 -8.44 -0.98 -0.74
CA LYS A 30 -7.43 -1.52 -1.66
C LYS A 30 -7.17 -0.59 -2.85
N GLU A 31 -8.22 0.02 -3.39
CA GLU A 31 -8.12 0.99 -4.48
C GLU A 31 -7.28 2.21 -4.06
N GLN A 32 -7.49 2.72 -2.84
CA GLN A 32 -6.65 3.79 -2.29
C GLN A 32 -5.18 3.35 -2.18
N LYS A 33 -4.93 2.12 -1.71
CA LYS A 33 -3.57 1.56 -1.64
C LYS A 33 -2.94 1.42 -3.02
N GLU A 34 -3.65 0.89 -4.00
CA GLU A 34 -3.15 0.69 -5.36
C GLU A 34 -2.83 2.02 -6.05
N ASN A 35 -3.74 2.99 -5.95
CA ASN A 35 -3.49 4.33 -6.46
C ASN A 35 -2.33 5.03 -5.73
N PHE A 36 -2.24 4.89 -4.40
CA PHE A 36 -1.11 5.42 -3.64
C PHE A 36 0.22 4.84 -4.12
N VAL A 37 0.33 3.51 -4.22
CA VAL A 37 1.57 2.86 -4.67
C VAL A 37 1.91 3.34 -6.08
N LEU A 38 0.94 3.38 -7.00
CA LEU A 38 1.15 3.84 -8.36
C LEU A 38 1.73 5.25 -8.42
N GLN A 39 1.18 6.20 -7.67
CA GLN A 39 1.63 7.60 -7.72
C GLN A 39 2.88 7.88 -6.89
N CYS A 40 3.07 7.18 -5.77
CA CYS A 40 4.10 7.49 -4.78
C CYS A 40 5.33 6.57 -4.81
N THR A 41 5.35 5.55 -5.68
CA THR A 41 6.43 4.53 -5.73
C THR A 41 7.84 5.13 -5.70
N ASN A 42 8.10 6.26 -6.36
CA ASN A 42 9.44 6.85 -6.39
C ASN A 42 9.88 7.45 -5.05
N PHE A 43 8.93 7.88 -4.21
CA PHE A 43 9.20 8.52 -2.93
C PHE A 43 9.26 7.53 -1.76
N ILE A 44 8.67 6.34 -1.92
CA ILE A 44 8.48 5.37 -0.82
C ILE A 44 9.44 4.19 -0.87
N LYS A 45 10.34 4.08 -1.85
CA LYS A 45 11.32 2.96 -1.93
C LYS A 45 12.31 2.97 -0.76
N LYS A 46 12.58 1.79 -0.19
CA LYS A 46 13.53 1.58 0.92
C LYS A 46 14.97 2.02 0.60
N ASN A 47 15.44 1.69 -0.60
CA ASN A 47 16.79 2.06 -1.05
C ASN A 47 16.81 3.33 -1.92
N GLY A 48 15.68 4.05 -2.01
CA GLY A 48 15.58 5.33 -2.71
C GLY A 48 16.09 6.49 -1.85
N PRO A 49 16.33 7.67 -2.45
CA PRO A 49 16.59 8.88 -1.67
C PRO A 49 15.37 9.25 -0.82
N PHE A 50 15.61 10.06 0.21
CA PHE A 50 14.53 10.74 0.92
C PHE A 50 14.24 12.06 0.20
N GLU A 51 13.14 12.09 -0.53
CA GLU A 51 12.73 13.26 -1.31
C GLU A 51 11.31 13.65 -0.94
N SER A 52 11.07 14.95 -0.79
CA SER A 52 9.71 15.46 -0.64
C SER A 52 9.09 15.59 -2.03
N PRO A 53 7.94 14.93 -2.30
CA PRO A 53 7.19 15.21 -3.51
C PRO A 53 6.77 16.69 -3.57
N PRO A 54 6.77 17.31 -4.76
CA PRO A 54 6.16 18.63 -4.95
C PRO A 54 4.68 18.62 -4.53
N TYR A 55 4.18 19.73 -3.98
CA TYR A 55 2.80 19.81 -3.46
C TYR A 55 1.72 19.45 -4.50
N PHE A 56 1.94 19.79 -5.78
CA PHE A 56 1.04 19.48 -6.90
C PHE A 56 1.37 18.17 -7.63
N ASP A 57 2.39 17.43 -7.17
CA ASP A 57 2.67 16.09 -7.69
C ASP A 57 1.48 15.15 -7.42
N LYS A 58 1.26 14.20 -8.33
CA LYS A 58 0.18 13.23 -8.21
C LYS A 58 0.27 12.44 -6.90
N CYS A 59 1.47 12.17 -6.40
CA CYS A 59 1.64 11.56 -5.09
C CYS A 59 1.01 12.41 -3.98
N CYS A 60 1.30 13.71 -3.91
CA CYS A 60 0.70 14.58 -2.89
C CYS A 60 -0.80 14.81 -3.07
N VAL A 61 -1.31 14.82 -4.30
CA VAL A 61 -2.75 14.85 -4.56
C VAL A 61 -3.43 13.59 -4.01
N THR A 62 -2.85 12.42 -4.27
CA THR A 62 -3.35 11.14 -3.73
C THR A 62 -3.26 11.09 -2.21
N VAL A 63 -2.16 11.57 -1.63
CA VAL A 63 -1.98 11.65 -0.17
C VAL A 63 -3.10 12.45 0.49
N ARG A 64 -3.40 13.64 -0.05
CA ARG A 64 -4.50 14.47 0.45
C ARG A 64 -5.87 13.82 0.25
N ALA A 65 -6.06 13.05 -0.82
CA ALA A 65 -7.30 12.34 -1.10
C ALA A 65 -7.57 11.16 -0.14
N VAL A 66 -6.53 10.54 0.43
CA VAL A 66 -6.69 9.56 1.52
C VAL A 66 -7.30 10.22 2.76
N ASN A 67 -7.07 11.54 2.95
CA ASN A 67 -7.69 12.38 3.99
C ASN A 67 -7.55 11.81 5.42
N ARG A 68 -6.47 11.05 5.67
CA ARG A 68 -6.16 10.32 6.91
C ARG A 68 -4.65 10.09 7.03
N ASP A 69 -4.22 9.65 8.21
CA ASP A 69 -2.87 9.13 8.45
C ASP A 69 -2.57 7.94 7.51
N MET A 70 -1.39 7.98 6.88
CA MET A 70 -0.90 6.97 5.94
C MET A 70 -0.63 5.59 6.57
N GLY A 71 -0.77 5.47 7.90
CA GLY A 71 -0.73 4.18 8.60
C GLY A 71 -1.67 3.11 8.02
N CYS A 72 -2.87 3.48 7.56
CA CYS A 72 -3.78 2.49 6.96
C CYS A 72 -3.32 2.00 5.59
N ILE A 73 -2.64 2.83 4.79
CA ILE A 73 -2.06 2.40 3.52
C ILE A 73 -0.94 1.39 3.77
N TYR A 74 -0.07 1.66 4.74
CA TYR A 74 1.00 0.72 5.11
C TYR A 74 0.43 -0.62 5.57
N GLY A 75 -0.64 -0.61 6.36
CA GLY A 75 -1.33 -1.83 6.82
C GLY A 75 -1.92 -2.70 5.70
N LEU A 76 -2.20 -2.11 4.52
CA LEU A 76 -2.71 -2.83 3.35
C LEU A 76 -1.63 -3.34 2.40
N LEU A 77 -0.35 -2.97 2.61
CA LEU A 77 0.72 -3.45 1.76
C LEU A 77 0.89 -4.97 1.89
N SER A 78 1.01 -5.65 0.75
CA SER A 78 1.26 -7.10 0.75
C SER A 78 2.70 -7.41 1.18
N CYS A 79 2.98 -8.68 1.52
CA CYS A 79 4.33 -9.13 1.83
C CYS A 79 5.35 -8.86 0.72
N GLU A 80 4.91 -8.81 -0.54
CA GLU A 80 5.74 -8.49 -1.71
C GLU A 80 6.12 -7.01 -1.76
N GLN A 81 5.30 -6.13 -1.17
CA GLN A 81 5.49 -4.68 -1.14
C GLN A 81 6.41 -4.22 0.02
N LYS A 82 7.13 -5.14 0.66
CA LYS A 82 8.14 -4.84 1.71
C LYS A 82 9.38 -4.10 1.19
N GLU A 83 9.48 -3.87 -0.12
CA GLU A 83 10.47 -2.97 -0.73
C GLU A 83 10.21 -1.49 -0.43
N TYR A 84 9.05 -1.16 0.13
CA TYR A 84 8.71 0.21 0.54
C TYR A 84 9.10 0.49 1.99
N ASP A 85 9.53 1.72 2.22
CA ASP A 85 9.94 2.25 3.51
C ASP A 85 8.71 2.74 4.28
N LYS A 86 8.52 2.19 5.48
CA LYS A 86 7.42 2.57 6.35
C LYS A 86 7.48 4.05 6.72
N ASP A 87 8.64 4.54 7.11
CA ASP A 87 8.79 5.90 7.65
C ASP A 87 8.57 6.92 6.54
N LYS A 88 9.03 6.62 5.32
CA LYS A 88 8.71 7.44 4.14
C LYS A 88 7.23 7.47 3.82
N ILE A 89 6.51 6.36 3.95
CA ILE A 89 5.05 6.34 3.74
C ILE A 89 4.34 7.21 4.78
N LEU A 90 4.71 7.08 6.06
CA LEU A 90 4.04 7.79 7.14
C LEU A 90 4.25 9.31 7.06
N ILE A 91 5.49 9.74 6.77
CA ILE A 91 5.83 11.17 6.75
C ILE A 91 5.21 11.93 5.56
N LEU A 92 4.76 11.25 4.51
CA LEU A 92 4.07 11.89 3.38
C LEU A 92 2.81 12.64 3.83
N SER A 93 2.14 12.18 4.88
CA SER A 93 0.99 12.91 5.46
C SER A 93 1.36 14.34 5.88
N ILE A 94 2.59 14.55 6.37
CA ILE A 94 3.12 15.86 6.78
C ILE A 94 3.65 16.63 5.57
N LEU A 95 4.42 15.98 4.70
CA LEU A 95 5.08 16.63 3.56
C LEU A 95 4.11 17.13 2.49
N CYS A 96 2.94 16.49 2.37
CA CYS A 96 1.91 16.81 1.38
C CYS A 96 0.69 17.56 1.97
N SER A 97 0.75 17.95 3.25
CA SER A 97 -0.29 18.75 3.92
C SER A 97 -0.41 20.16 3.33
#